data_AF-A0A661RZ42-F1
#
_entry.id   AF-A0A661RZ42-F1
#
_cell.length_a   1.000
_cell.length_b   1.000
_cell.length_c   1.000
_cell.angle_alpha   90.00
_cell.angle_beta   90.00
_cell.angle_gamma   90.00
#
_symmetry.space_group_name_H-M   'P 1'
#
loop_
_entity.id
_entity.type
_entity.pdbx_description
1 polymer ?
#
loop_
_entity_poly.entity_id
_entity_poly.type
_entity_poly.pdbx_seq_one_letter_code
_entity_poly.pdbx_strand_id
1 'polypeptide(L)'
;MTKSDRDWAIETIVPDEVYTDREDFIDYFYHAALNAKRRRTISAALLGQRRMGKTEIFKRVVNRLFFEQDHTDPDAVVPVFYEFPDDEVSRKNFAIDYVENFIRWYAAFRLRDTELLSDSWKSYDLIAFVEKHLEISEGLHT
;
A
#
# COMPACT_ATOMS: atom_id res chain seq x y z
N MET A 1 8.57 7.63 28.75
CA MET A 1 8.70 7.65 27.28
C MET A 1 8.00 6.41 26.76
N THR A 2 6.75 6.58 26.34
CA THR A 2 5.85 5.53 25.87
C THR A 2 6.13 5.23 24.41
N LYS A 3 6.21 3.94 24.08
CA LYS A 3 6.25 3.39 22.72
C LYS A 3 5.13 4.06 21.91
N SER A 4 5.47 4.74 20.83
CA SER A 4 4.49 5.43 19.98
C SER A 4 3.61 4.38 19.29
N ASP A 5 2.36 4.24 19.74
CA ASP A 5 1.26 3.56 19.04
C ASP A 5 0.95 4.33 17.74
N ARG A 6 1.82 4.21 16.72
CA ARG A 6 1.46 4.56 15.36
C ARG A 6 0.99 3.29 14.69
N ASP A 7 -0.29 3.23 14.34
CA ASP A 7 -0.77 2.27 13.35
C ASP A 7 -0.02 2.56 12.05
N TRP A 8 0.80 1.62 11.62
CA TRP A 8 1.46 1.66 10.32
C TRP A 8 0.76 0.66 9.41
N ALA A 9 0.50 1.06 8.16
CA ALA A 9 0.03 0.12 7.14
C ALA A 9 1.18 -0.81 6.72
N ILE A 10 2.41 -0.30 6.75
CA ILE A 10 3.62 -1.09 6.57
C ILE A 10 4.77 -0.65 7.48
N GLU A 11 5.46 -1.60 8.10
CA GLU A 11 6.50 -1.31 9.08
C GLU A 11 7.72 -0.68 8.40
N THR A 12 8.17 0.42 9.00
CA THR A 12 9.43 1.09 8.64
C THR A 12 10.55 0.54 9.50
N ILE A 13 11.72 0.27 8.89
CA ILE A 13 12.84 -0.35 9.62
C ILE A 13 13.69 0.72 10.30
N VAL A 14 13.68 1.93 9.75
CA VAL A 14 14.46 3.06 10.23
C VAL A 14 13.52 4.03 10.94
N PRO A 15 13.80 4.45 12.17
CA PRO A 15 13.02 5.49 12.84
C PRO A 15 13.07 6.83 12.10
N ASP A 16 11.99 7.62 12.18
CA ASP A 16 11.89 8.91 11.50
C ASP A 16 12.99 9.89 11.93
N GLU A 17 13.39 9.85 13.19
CA GLU A 17 14.37 10.78 13.76
C GLU A 17 15.76 10.67 13.15
N VAL A 18 16.06 9.54 12.52
CA VAL A 18 17.36 9.25 11.90
C VAL A 18 17.28 9.08 10.38
N TYR A 19 16.08 9.21 9.81
CA TYR A 19 15.85 9.08 8.36
C TYR A 19 15.96 10.44 7.66
N THR A 20 17.18 10.91 7.43
CA THR A 20 17.46 12.23 6.82
C THR A 20 17.81 12.14 5.33
N ASP A 21 17.85 13.30 4.65
CA ASP A 21 18.33 13.47 3.26
C ASP A 21 17.55 12.70 2.16
N ARG A 22 16.35 12.20 2.48
CA ARG A 22 15.51 11.43 1.54
C ARG A 22 14.08 11.97 1.42
N GLU A 23 13.77 13.06 2.12
CA GLU A 23 12.45 13.70 2.11
C GLU A 23 12.03 14.10 0.70
N ASP A 24 12.94 14.68 -0.09
CA ASP A 24 12.68 15.05 -1.49
C ASP A 24 12.16 13.88 -2.34
N PHE A 25 12.69 12.66 -2.14
CA PHE A 25 12.21 11.48 -2.86
C PHE A 25 10.82 11.06 -2.37
N ILE A 26 10.59 11.10 -1.06
CA ILE A 26 9.29 10.76 -0.48
C ILE A 26 8.23 11.74 -0.99
N ASP A 27 8.50 13.05 -0.90
CA ASP A 27 7.59 14.10 -1.38
C ASP A 27 7.35 13.99 -2.87
N TYR A 28 8.40 13.75 -3.67
CA TYR A 28 8.26 13.54 -5.10
C TYR A 28 7.29 12.39 -5.41
N PHE A 29 7.50 11.20 -4.83
CA PHE A 29 6.65 10.04 -5.11
C PHE A 29 5.24 10.19 -4.55
N TYR A 30 5.09 10.81 -3.38
CA TYR A 30 3.80 11.12 -2.78
C TYR A 30 2.98 12.04 -3.69
N HIS A 31 3.56 13.18 -4.11
CA HIS A 31 2.88 14.11 -5.01
C HIS A 31 2.66 13.54 -6.41
N ALA A 32 3.60 12.74 -6.92
CA ALA A 32 3.43 12.03 -8.17
C ALA A 32 2.19 11.11 -8.13
N ALA A 33 2.02 10.36 -7.04
CA ALA A 33 0.87 9.48 -6.81
C ALA A 33 -0.44 10.29 -6.73
N LEU A 34 -0.50 11.36 -5.93
CA LEU A 34 -1.69 12.22 -5.85
C LEU A 34 -2.07 12.84 -7.20
N ASN A 35 -1.08 13.21 -8.01
CA ASN A 35 -1.30 13.77 -9.33
C ASN A 35 -1.75 12.72 -10.37
N ALA A 36 -1.60 11.42 -10.09
CA ALA A 36 -2.07 10.34 -10.95
C ALA A 36 -3.59 10.37 -11.13
N LYS A 37 -4.36 10.81 -10.11
CA LYS A 37 -5.82 11.06 -10.19
C LYS A 37 -6.20 11.92 -11.40
N ARG A 38 -5.36 12.91 -11.73
CA ARG A 38 -5.60 13.84 -12.85
C ARG A 38 -5.05 13.36 -14.19
N ARG A 39 -4.55 12.11 -14.28
CA ARG A 39 -3.80 11.55 -15.43
C ARG A 39 -2.60 12.41 -15.85
N ARG A 40 -2.03 13.17 -14.92
CA ARG A 40 -0.92 14.11 -15.17
C ARG A 40 0.45 13.53 -14.83
N THR A 41 0.50 12.28 -14.37
CA THR A 41 1.72 11.59 -13.96
C THR A 41 1.92 10.33 -14.80
N ILE A 42 3.16 10.07 -15.20
CA ILE A 42 3.61 8.84 -15.85
C ILE A 42 4.14 7.84 -14.81
N SER A 43 4.21 6.55 -15.17
CA SER A 43 4.87 5.53 -14.35
C SER A 43 6.29 5.96 -13.99
N ALA A 44 6.62 5.92 -12.69
CA ALA A 44 7.92 6.31 -12.17
C ALA A 44 8.61 5.12 -11.51
N ALA A 45 9.94 5.06 -11.63
CA ALA A 45 10.76 4.01 -11.05
C ALA A 45 11.98 4.61 -10.33
N LEU A 46 12.30 4.08 -9.16
CA LEU A 46 13.51 4.43 -8.42
C LEU A 46 14.57 3.34 -8.62
N LEU A 47 15.60 3.64 -9.42
CA LEU A 47 16.69 2.71 -9.73
C LEU A 47 17.93 3.01 -8.90
N GLY A 48 18.67 1.97 -8.52
CA GLY A 48 19.94 2.12 -7.82
C GLY A 48 20.42 0.83 -7.18
N GLN A 49 21.62 0.85 -6.60
CA GLN A 49 22.25 -0.30 -5.95
C GLN A 49 21.41 -0.87 -4.79
N ARG A 50 21.61 -2.16 -4.46
CA ARG A 50 20.99 -2.80 -3.29
C ARG A 50 21.37 -2.06 -2.00
N ARG A 51 20.49 -2.10 -1.00
CA ARG A 51 20.68 -1.48 0.34
C ARG A 51 20.80 0.05 0.36
N MET A 52 20.33 0.73 -0.70
CA MET A 52 20.27 2.21 -0.74
C MET A 52 19.02 2.81 -0.08
N GLY A 53 18.21 2.01 0.63
CA GLY A 53 16.99 2.49 1.30
C GLY A 53 15.80 2.74 0.37
N LYS A 54 15.80 2.22 -0.87
CA LYS A 54 14.69 2.40 -1.83
C LYS A 54 13.36 1.85 -1.31
N THR A 55 13.39 0.63 -0.75
CA THR A 55 12.21 0.01 -0.12
C THR A 55 11.67 0.87 1.02
N GLU A 56 12.57 1.44 1.83
CA GLU A 56 12.20 2.31 2.95
C GLU A 56 11.50 3.60 2.47
N ILE A 57 11.95 4.20 1.37
CA ILE A 57 11.26 5.34 0.73
C ILE A 57 9.83 4.94 0.35
N PHE A 58 9.64 3.81 -0.34
CA PHE A 58 8.31 3.38 -0.78
C PHE A 58 7.39 3.05 0.39
N LYS A 59 7.90 2.40 1.45
CA LYS A 59 7.14 2.13 2.68
C LYS A 59 6.60 3.42 3.30
N ARG A 60 7.44 4.45 3.39
CA ARG A 60 7.09 5.76 3.93
C ARG A 60 6.08 6.49 3.05
N VAL A 61 6.26 6.48 1.72
CA VAL A 61 5.29 7.02 0.77
C VAL A 61 3.93 6.33 0.91
N VAL A 62 3.91 5.00 0.99
CA VAL A 62 2.69 4.21 1.17
C VAL A 62 1.99 4.55 2.47
N ASN A 63 2.70 4.63 3.59
CA ASN A 63 2.11 5.04 4.87
C ASN A 63 1.52 6.46 4.78
N ARG A 64 2.22 7.41 4.17
CA ARG A 64 1.70 8.77 3.97
C ARG A 64 0.44 8.77 3.13
N LEU A 65 0.45 8.09 1.97
CA LEU A 65 -0.74 7.94 1.14
C LEU A 65 -1.88 7.27 1.91
N PHE A 66 -1.59 6.25 2.72
CA PHE A 66 -2.60 5.53 3.46
C PHE A 66 -3.25 6.41 4.52
N PHE A 67 -2.46 7.17 5.30
CA PHE A 67 -2.96 7.89 6.47
C PHE A 67 -3.35 9.35 6.23
N GLU A 68 -2.71 10.05 5.30
CA GLU A 68 -2.91 11.50 5.11
C GLU A 68 -4.09 11.83 4.18
N GLN A 69 -4.54 10.87 3.36
CA GLN A 69 -5.68 11.05 2.46
C GLN A 69 -7.01 10.77 3.17
N ASP A 70 -8.08 11.40 2.68
CA ASP A 70 -9.44 11.00 3.02
C ASP A 70 -9.79 9.68 2.31
N HIS A 71 -9.76 8.59 3.05
CA HIS A 71 -10.12 7.26 2.56
C HIS A 71 -11.55 7.13 2.00
N THR A 72 -12.46 8.04 2.36
CA THR A 72 -13.85 8.04 1.87
C THR A 72 -14.02 8.79 0.57
N ASP A 73 -13.04 9.60 0.15
CA ASP A 73 -13.06 10.24 -1.17
C ASP A 73 -13.01 9.14 -2.25
N PRO A 74 -14.05 9.03 -3.11
CA PRO A 74 -14.08 8.01 -4.17
C PRO A 74 -12.89 8.12 -5.12
N ASP A 75 -12.32 9.32 -5.24
CA ASP A 75 -11.16 9.57 -6.09
C ASP A 75 -9.82 9.50 -5.33
N ALA A 76 -9.80 9.18 -4.03
CA ALA A 76 -8.55 9.05 -3.30
C ALA A 76 -7.65 7.98 -3.92
N VAL A 77 -6.33 8.22 -3.87
CA VAL A 77 -5.36 7.27 -4.38
C VAL A 77 -5.23 6.13 -3.39
N VAL A 78 -5.68 4.93 -3.77
CA VAL A 78 -5.50 3.73 -2.95
C VAL A 78 -4.05 3.27 -3.07
N PRO A 79 -3.23 3.31 -2.00
CA PRO A 79 -1.88 2.79 -2.05
C PRO A 79 -1.93 1.25 -2.03
N VAL A 80 -1.16 0.61 -2.90
CA VAL A 80 -0.95 -0.84 -2.91
C VAL A 80 0.54 -1.10 -2.87
N PHE A 81 1.00 -1.77 -1.83
CA PHE A 81 2.38 -2.21 -1.70
C PHE A 81 2.47 -3.71 -1.98
N TYR A 82 3.41 -4.11 -2.84
CA TYR A 82 3.68 -5.51 -3.14
C TYR A 82 5.19 -5.71 -3.22
N GLU A 83 5.70 -6.67 -2.46
CA GLU A 83 7.09 -7.09 -2.51
C GLU A 83 7.14 -8.44 -3.22
N PHE A 84 7.98 -8.54 -4.27
CA PHE A 84 8.18 -9.82 -4.93
C PHE A 84 8.94 -10.75 -3.97
N PRO A 85 8.47 -11.98 -3.77
CA PRO A 85 9.20 -12.96 -2.96
C PRO A 85 10.54 -13.29 -3.63
N ASP A 86 11.51 -13.71 -2.81
CA ASP A 86 12.84 -14.12 -3.28
C ASP A 86 12.81 -15.45 -4.05
N ASP A 87 11.79 -16.29 -3.81
CA ASP A 87 11.61 -17.59 -4.44
C ASP A 87 10.95 -17.50 -5.83
N GLU A 88 11.18 -18.52 -6.66
CA GLU A 88 10.55 -18.61 -7.97
C GLU A 88 9.05 -18.92 -7.83
N VAL A 89 8.21 -17.95 -8.20
CA VAL A 89 6.75 -18.09 -8.16
C VAL A 89 6.21 -18.40 -9.54
N SER A 90 5.36 -19.43 -9.64
CA SER A 90 4.65 -19.71 -10.89
C SER A 90 3.74 -18.53 -11.25
N ARG A 91 3.53 -18.28 -12.55
CA ARG A 91 2.65 -17.19 -13.02
C ARG A 91 1.25 -17.24 -12.39
N LYS A 92 0.74 -18.45 -12.15
CA LYS A 92 -0.58 -18.66 -11.54
C LYS A 92 -0.58 -18.25 -10.07
N ASN A 93 0.43 -18.66 -9.31
CA ASN A 93 0.53 -18.31 -7.89
C ASN A 93 0.72 -16.79 -7.74
N PHE A 94 1.60 -16.19 -8.54
CA PHE A 94 1.77 -14.74 -8.58
C PHE A 94 0.46 -14.00 -8.82
N ALA A 95 -0.34 -14.44 -9.80
CA ALA A 95 -1.62 -13.79 -10.10
C ALA A 95 -2.60 -13.86 -8.92
N ILE A 96 -2.65 -15.01 -8.23
CA ILE A 96 -3.51 -15.19 -7.04
C ILE A 96 -3.02 -14.30 -5.90
N ASP A 97 -1.72 -14.38 -5.56
CA ASP A 97 -1.11 -13.66 -4.46
C ASP A 97 -1.21 -12.13 -4.65
N TYR A 98 -0.97 -11.66 -5.88
CA TYR A 98 -1.06 -10.24 -6.22
C TYR A 98 -2.50 -9.73 -6.13
N VAL A 99 -3.48 -10.48 -6.64
CA VAL A 99 -4.91 -10.08 -6.57
C VAL A 99 -5.39 -10.07 -5.13
N GLU A 100 -5.01 -11.08 -4.33
CA GLU A 100 -5.34 -11.10 -2.91
C GLU A 100 -4.73 -9.89 -2.18
N ASN A 101 -3.44 -9.62 -2.39
CA ASN A 101 -2.78 -8.45 -1.82
C ASN A 101 -3.46 -7.14 -2.25
N PHE A 102 -3.83 -7.01 -3.53
CA PHE A 102 -4.55 -5.84 -4.03
C PHE A 102 -5.88 -5.63 -3.28
N ILE A 103 -6.68 -6.69 -3.10
CA ILE A 103 -7.95 -6.64 -2.37
C ILE A 103 -7.73 -6.23 -0.91
N ARG A 104 -6.71 -6.80 -0.25
CA ARG A 104 -6.34 -6.44 1.14
C ARG A 104 -6.03 -4.95 1.26
N TRP A 105 -5.14 -4.43 0.43
CA TRP A 105 -4.77 -3.02 0.45
C TRP A 105 -5.94 -2.10 0.14
N TYR A 106 -6.77 -2.47 -0.83
CA TYR A 106 -7.98 -1.71 -1.15
C TYR A 106 -8.94 -1.64 0.04
N ALA A 107 -9.28 -2.78 0.62
CA ALA A 107 -10.18 -2.87 1.75
C ALA A 107 -9.62 -2.17 2.99
N ALA A 108 -8.34 -2.41 3.32
CA ALA A 108 -7.64 -1.78 4.43
C ALA A 108 -7.69 -0.26 4.33
N PHE A 109 -7.42 0.29 3.15
CA PHE A 109 -7.47 1.73 2.93
C PHE A 109 -8.91 2.26 3.08
N ARG A 110 -9.87 1.68 2.35
CA ARG A 110 -11.27 2.16 2.32
C ARG A 110 -12.00 2.03 3.65
N LEU A 111 -11.63 1.04 4.46
CA LEU A 111 -12.20 0.81 5.80
C LEU A 111 -11.35 1.41 6.91
N ARG A 112 -10.18 1.95 6.58
CA ARG A 112 -9.17 2.44 7.54
C ARG A 112 -8.77 1.39 8.57
N ASP A 113 -8.64 0.15 8.13
CA ASP A 113 -8.36 -1.00 8.99
C ASP A 113 -7.08 -1.71 8.53
N THR A 114 -6.00 -1.49 9.28
CA THR A 114 -4.69 -2.11 8.99
C THR A 114 -4.63 -3.59 9.33
N GLU A 115 -5.57 -4.15 10.11
CA GLU A 115 -5.57 -5.58 10.44
C GLU A 115 -5.81 -6.45 9.20
N LEU A 116 -6.47 -5.91 8.17
CA LEU A 116 -6.70 -6.56 6.88
C LEU A 116 -5.42 -6.80 6.08
N LEU A 117 -4.34 -6.06 6.39
CA LEU A 117 -3.02 -6.25 5.79
C LEU A 117 -2.23 -7.39 6.43
N SER A 118 -2.73 -7.97 7.52
CA SER A 118 -2.06 -9.07 8.20
C SER A 118 -2.40 -10.43 7.58
N ASP A 119 -1.45 -11.36 7.70
CA ASP A 119 -1.57 -12.74 7.18
C ASP A 119 -2.57 -13.61 7.97
N SER A 120 -3.24 -13.07 8.99
CA SER A 120 -4.19 -13.84 9.82
C SER A 120 -5.49 -14.18 9.09
N TRP A 121 -5.81 -13.46 8.01
CA TRP A 121 -7.04 -13.67 7.25
C TRP A 121 -6.86 -14.75 6.20
N LYS A 122 -7.83 -15.68 6.13
CA LYS A 122 -7.94 -16.58 4.96
C LYS A 122 -8.64 -15.86 3.82
N SER A 123 -8.28 -16.19 2.58
CA SER A 123 -8.79 -15.49 1.38
C SER A 123 -10.32 -15.48 1.29
N TYR A 124 -10.99 -16.59 1.66
CA TYR A 124 -12.46 -16.66 1.65
C TYR A 124 -13.11 -15.71 2.67
N ASP A 125 -12.55 -15.66 3.88
CA ASP A 125 -13.07 -14.81 4.96
C ASP A 125 -12.85 -13.33 4.63
N LEU A 126 -11.72 -13.00 3.99
CA LEU A 126 -11.44 -11.67 3.48
C LEU A 126 -12.47 -11.23 2.43
N ILE A 127 -12.75 -12.08 1.44
CA ILE A 127 -13.72 -11.76 0.37
C ILE A 127 -15.11 -11.53 0.97
N ALA A 128 -15.58 -12.44 1.82
CA ALA A 128 -16.88 -12.31 2.48
C ALA A 128 -16.97 -11.05 3.36
N PHE A 129 -15.87 -10.68 4.02
CA PHE A 129 -15.78 -9.44 4.79
C PHE A 129 -15.87 -8.21 3.89
N VAL A 130 -15.13 -8.18 2.78
CA VAL A 130 -15.14 -7.07 1.82
C VAL A 130 -16.52 -6.89 1.19
N GLU A 131 -17.15 -7.98 0.73
CA GLU A 131 -18.51 -7.96 0.15
C GLU A 131 -19.56 -7.38 1.10
N LYS A 132 -19.38 -7.58 2.41
CA LYS A 132 -20.31 -7.10 3.43
C LYS A 132 -20.12 -5.62 3.79
N HIS A 133 -18.90 -5.09 3.69
CA HIS A 133 -18.55 -3.77 4.20
C HIS A 133 -18.23 -2.74 3.11
N LEU A 134 -18.01 -3.17 1.87
CA LEU A 134 -17.75 -2.30 0.74
C LEU A 134 -18.81 -2.52 -0.34
N GLU A 135 -19.32 -1.41 -0.89
CA GLU A 135 -20.09 -1.46 -2.13
C GLU A 135 -19.14 -1.84 -3.26
N ILE A 136 -19.22 -3.10 -3.66
CA ILE A 136 -18.49 -3.63 -4.79
C ILE A 136 -19.11 -3.05 -6.07
N SER A 137 -18.33 -2.34 -6.86
CA SER A 137 -18.80 -1.84 -8.15
C SER A 137 -19.11 -3.01 -9.09
N GLU A 138 -20.09 -2.82 -10.00
CA GLU A 138 -20.62 -3.88 -10.87
C GLU A 138 -19.55 -4.69 -11.67
N GLY A 139 -18.33 -4.17 -11.82
CA GLY A 139 -17.22 -4.87 -12.49
C GLY A 139 -16.67 -6.11 -11.77
N LEU A 140 -17.13 -6.41 -10.55
CA LEU A 140 -16.75 -7.60 -9.77
C LEU A 140 -17.91 -8.58 -9.54
N HIS A 141 -19.13 -8.23 -9.96
CA HIS A 141 -20.24 -9.17 -10.02
C HIS A 141 -20.17 -9.91 -11.37
N THR A 142 -19.74 -11.16 -11.35
CA THR A 142 -19.98 -12.10 -12.45
C THR A 142 -21.01 -13.13 -12.02
#